data_AF-A0A397DQ70-F1
#
_entry.id   AF-A0A397DQ70-F1
#
_cell.length_a   1.000
_cell.length_b   1.000
_cell.length_c   1.000
_cell.angle_alpha   90.00
_cell.angle_beta   90.00
_cell.angle_gamma   90.00
#
_symmetry.space_group_name_H-M   'P 1'
#
loop_
_entity.id
_entity.type
_entity.pdbx_description
1 polymer ?
#
loop_
_entity_poly.entity_id
_entity_poly.type
_entity_poly.pdbx_seq_one_letter_code
_entity_poly.pdbx_strand_id
1 'polypeptide(L)'
;MSVPLHIVLDKEKAAHNSQWTSVFAYDPTVKVASVISFESFFVLSGRQGGLTQRWICGKDTNNSTWHKTRLPIPEAIYSLGTAKNAEYATTKYRYTYSSMTTPKQTVEYDFISNKTAILKETPVPHYDRERVEATASDGTTIPMSVIYRKDKKKAEGQPQALHLYGYGSYEASFGASFLILSRRKYEAAKYLTKMTTFTDFIACAEHLVATKVTSPSHMTCEGVSAGGLLIGASGLVYGGTMSCYHWAEWGNPNELKYFTYMLQYSPFHLCVQVAKLRDLKTDNNQVLFKIDLDGGHCAHLNVNDRYHFLKEKTVNLSFLLDQLKCLEK
;
A
#
# COMPACT_ATOMS: atom_id res chain seq x y z
N MET A 1 27.78 -11.88 17.38
CA MET A 1 28.76 -11.57 16.31
C MET A 1 28.09 -10.57 15.38
N SER A 2 28.39 -9.30 15.58
CA SER A 2 27.81 -8.14 14.88
C SER A 2 28.53 -7.93 13.56
N VAL A 3 27.79 -7.94 12.45
CA VAL A 3 28.33 -7.51 11.15
C VAL A 3 28.15 -6.00 11.06
N PRO A 4 29.22 -5.20 10.98
CA PRO A 4 29.09 -3.77 10.74
C PRO A 4 28.65 -3.53 9.31
N LEU A 5 27.51 -2.86 9.13
CA LEU A 5 27.10 -2.33 7.84
C LEU A 5 27.97 -1.10 7.52
N HIS A 6 29.21 -1.35 7.07
CA HIS A 6 29.94 -0.33 6.34
C HIS A 6 29.22 -0.15 4.99
N ILE A 7 28.45 0.93 4.87
CA ILE A 7 28.28 1.57 3.57
C ILE A 7 29.66 2.16 3.24
N VAL A 8 30.54 1.31 2.73
CA VAL A 8 31.71 1.75 1.99
C VAL A 8 31.15 2.28 0.66
N LEU A 9 31.08 3.60 0.51
CA LEU A 9 31.18 4.20 -0.81
C LEU A 9 32.60 3.90 -1.28
N ASP A 10 32.75 2.71 -1.85
CA ASP A 10 34.00 2.24 -2.37
C ASP A 10 34.46 3.22 -3.46
N LYS A 11 35.67 3.78 -3.30
CA LYS A 11 36.27 4.65 -4.32
C LYS A 11 36.53 3.86 -5.61
N GLU A 12 36.60 2.53 -5.56
CA GLU A 12 36.63 1.68 -6.74
C GLU A 12 35.28 1.63 -7.48
N LYS A 13 34.16 1.87 -6.79
CA LYS A 13 32.82 1.94 -7.42
C LYS A 13 32.68 3.11 -8.39
N ALA A 14 33.36 4.23 -8.11
CA ALA A 14 33.42 5.37 -9.03
C ALA A 14 34.17 5.03 -10.33
N ALA A 15 35.23 4.21 -10.24
CA ALA A 15 35.91 3.66 -11.42
C ALA A 15 35.03 2.65 -12.17
N HIS A 16 34.23 1.84 -11.44
CA HIS A 16 33.34 0.84 -12.02
C HIS A 16 32.12 1.43 -12.76
N ASN A 17 31.65 2.61 -12.34
CA ASN A 17 30.53 3.32 -12.98
C ASN A 17 30.92 3.99 -14.31
N SER A 18 32.22 4.22 -14.56
CA SER A 18 32.69 4.82 -15.83
C SER A 18 32.49 3.89 -17.04
N GLN A 19 32.28 2.59 -16.79
CA GLN A 19 31.96 1.57 -17.80
C GLN A 19 30.44 1.34 -17.97
N TRP A 20 29.60 2.03 -17.18
CA TRP A 20 28.15 1.84 -17.27
C TRP A 20 27.60 2.56 -18.50
N THR A 21 26.99 1.79 -19.40
CA THR A 21 26.22 2.36 -20.50
C THR A 21 24.78 2.50 -20.07
N SER A 22 24.26 3.73 -20.08
CA SER A 22 22.85 3.99 -19.81
C SER A 22 22.00 3.38 -20.92
N VAL A 23 21.13 2.43 -20.55
CA VAL A 23 20.18 1.81 -21.48
C VAL A 23 18.95 2.69 -21.67
N PHE A 24 18.45 3.29 -20.59
CA PHE A 24 17.36 4.26 -20.61
C PHE A 24 17.70 5.44 -19.72
N ALA A 25 17.44 6.65 -20.22
CA ALA A 25 17.60 7.87 -19.42
C ALA A 25 16.74 7.84 -18.15
N TYR A 26 17.24 8.46 -17.09
CA TYR A 26 16.50 8.65 -15.85
C TYR A 26 15.26 9.52 -16.09
N ASP A 27 14.12 9.07 -15.61
CA ASP A 27 12.85 9.81 -15.63
C ASP A 27 12.37 9.99 -14.19
N PRO A 28 12.32 11.23 -13.67
CA PRO A 28 11.94 11.49 -12.28
C PRO A 28 10.46 11.16 -11.97
N THR A 29 9.63 10.96 -12.99
CA THR A 29 8.22 10.55 -12.83
C THR A 29 8.07 9.03 -12.72
N VAL A 30 9.11 8.28 -13.09
CA VAL A 30 9.13 6.81 -13.11
C VAL A 30 10.00 6.29 -11.97
N LYS A 31 9.38 5.52 -11.08
CA LYS A 31 10.12 4.73 -10.08
C LYS A 31 10.31 3.32 -10.60
N VAL A 32 11.54 2.89 -10.85
CA VAL A 32 11.87 1.47 -11.04
C VAL A 32 12.15 0.84 -9.67
N ALA A 33 11.46 -0.25 -9.34
CA ALA A 33 11.57 -0.96 -8.06
C ALA A 33 12.32 -2.29 -8.19
N SER A 34 12.18 -2.98 -9.33
CA SER A 34 12.92 -4.21 -9.61
C SER A 34 13.03 -4.48 -11.11
N VAL A 35 13.92 -5.40 -11.46
CA VAL A 35 14.09 -5.93 -12.81
C VAL A 35 14.00 -7.46 -12.74
N ILE A 36 13.35 -8.06 -13.74
CA ILE A 36 13.46 -9.50 -14.02
C ILE A 36 13.98 -9.64 -15.44
N SER A 37 15.02 -10.47 -15.61
CA SER A 37 15.70 -10.67 -16.89
C SER A 37 15.36 -12.03 -17.47
N PHE A 38 15.12 -12.05 -18.77
CA PHE A 38 15.00 -13.22 -19.61
C PHE A 38 16.14 -13.20 -20.64
N GLU A 39 16.28 -14.28 -21.41
CA GLU A 39 17.33 -14.39 -22.42
C GLU A 39 17.31 -13.24 -23.45
N SER A 40 16.12 -12.84 -23.91
CA SER A 40 15.98 -11.88 -25.02
C SER A 40 15.39 -10.52 -24.62
N PHE A 41 14.86 -10.39 -23.39
CA PHE A 41 14.22 -9.17 -22.91
C PHE A 41 14.28 -9.09 -21.39
N PHE A 42 13.98 -7.93 -20.81
CA PHE A 42 13.80 -7.77 -19.38
C PHE A 42 12.56 -6.94 -19.07
N VAL A 43 12.02 -7.10 -17.86
CA VAL A 43 10.85 -6.36 -17.41
C VAL A 43 11.23 -5.50 -16.22
N LEU A 44 11.06 -4.20 -16.37
CA LEU A 44 11.16 -3.25 -15.27
C LEU A 44 9.81 -3.20 -14.56
N SER A 45 9.84 -3.43 -13.25
CA SER A 45 8.67 -3.30 -12.38
C SER A 45 8.81 -2.05 -11.54
N GLY A 46 7.73 -1.26 -11.44
CA GLY A 46 7.83 0.03 -10.79
C GLY A 46 6.51 0.76 -10.65
N ARG A 47 6.57 2.09 -10.56
CA ARG A 47 5.39 2.95 -10.43
C ARG A 47 5.53 4.22 -11.27
N GLN A 48 4.42 4.72 -11.79
CA GLN A 48 4.29 6.04 -12.41
C GLN A 48 2.84 6.51 -12.21
N GLY A 49 2.64 7.79 -11.87
CA GLY A 49 1.29 8.34 -11.65
C GLY A 49 0.51 7.69 -10.50
N GLY A 50 1.19 7.09 -9.52
CA GLY A 50 0.56 6.44 -8.37
C GLY A 50 0.08 5.00 -8.61
N LEU A 51 0.27 4.44 -9.81
CA LEU A 51 -0.09 3.06 -10.16
C LEU A 51 1.14 2.18 -10.29
N THR A 52 0.99 0.88 -10.04
CA THR A 52 2.00 -0.13 -10.38
C THR A 52 2.12 -0.24 -11.90
N GLN A 53 3.34 -0.18 -12.40
CA GLN A 53 3.65 -0.23 -13.83
C GLN A 53 4.61 -1.38 -14.13
N ARG A 54 4.57 -1.82 -15.39
CA ARG A 54 5.54 -2.73 -15.99
C ARG A 54 6.00 -2.13 -17.31
N TRP A 55 7.30 -2.16 -17.54
CA TRP A 55 7.87 -1.81 -18.84
C TRP A 55 8.62 -3.02 -19.38
N ILE A 56 8.19 -3.49 -20.54
CA ILE A 56 8.84 -4.56 -21.28
C ILE A 56 9.95 -3.93 -22.10
N CYS A 57 11.17 -4.41 -21.89
CA CYS A 57 12.38 -3.84 -22.45
C CYS A 57 13.10 -4.90 -23.29
N GLY A 58 13.21 -4.67 -24.58
CA GLY A 58 13.86 -5.59 -25.50
C GLY A 58 14.50 -4.84 -26.65
N LYS A 59 15.32 -5.54 -27.43
CA LYS A 59 15.91 -4.98 -28.63
C LYS A 59 15.04 -5.23 -29.85
N ASP A 60 15.21 -4.41 -30.88
CA ASP A 60 14.68 -4.68 -32.21
C ASP A 60 15.24 -5.99 -32.80
N THR A 61 14.64 -6.49 -33.87
CA THR A 61 15.07 -7.72 -34.55
C THR A 61 16.52 -7.69 -35.03
N ASN A 62 17.11 -6.48 -35.16
CA ASN A 62 18.49 -6.27 -35.56
C ASN A 62 19.45 -6.11 -34.36
N ASN A 63 18.95 -6.26 -33.13
CA ASN A 63 19.70 -6.16 -31.87
C ASN A 63 20.44 -4.82 -31.64
N SER A 64 20.02 -3.77 -32.35
CA SER A 64 20.71 -2.49 -32.47
C SER A 64 20.28 -1.49 -31.39
N THR A 65 18.99 -1.47 -31.04
CA THR A 65 18.40 -0.42 -30.19
C THR A 65 17.49 -0.99 -29.13
N TRP A 66 17.61 -0.52 -27.89
CA TRP A 66 16.71 -0.88 -26.79
C TRP A 66 15.41 -0.09 -26.86
N HIS A 67 14.30 -0.80 -26.76
CA HIS A 67 12.95 -0.22 -26.67
C HIS A 67 12.36 -0.50 -25.29
N LYS A 68 11.70 0.51 -24.73
CA LYS A 68 10.97 0.42 -23.46
C LYS A 68 9.49 0.67 -23.71
N THR A 69 8.70 -0.39 -23.68
CA THR A 69 7.25 -0.32 -23.93
C THR A 69 6.51 -0.54 -22.63
N ARG A 70 5.59 0.36 -22.28
CA ARG A 70 4.71 0.14 -21.13
C ARG A 70 3.76 -1.01 -21.46
N LEU A 71 3.63 -1.95 -20.53
CA LEU A 71 2.68 -3.05 -20.65
C LEU A 71 1.25 -2.47 -20.78
N PRO A 72 0.49 -2.80 -21.82
CA PRO A 72 -0.84 -2.24 -22.03
C PRO A 72 -1.81 -2.82 -20.99
N ILE A 73 -2.47 -1.93 -20.26
CA ILE A 73 -3.46 -2.29 -19.25
C ILE A 73 -4.79 -1.61 -19.61
N PRO A 74 -5.90 -2.37 -19.70
CA PRO A 74 -7.17 -1.83 -20.21
C PRO A 74 -7.87 -0.87 -19.23
N GLU A 75 -7.60 -0.98 -17.93
CA GLU A 75 -8.29 -0.20 -16.90
C GLU A 75 -7.42 0.96 -16.40
N ALA A 76 -8.05 2.10 -16.08
CA ALA A 76 -7.34 3.28 -15.55
C ALA A 76 -6.83 3.10 -14.11
N ILE A 77 -7.40 2.15 -13.35
CA ILE A 77 -7.04 1.85 -11.96
C ILE A 77 -6.90 0.34 -11.80
N TYR A 78 -5.72 -0.11 -11.41
CA TYR A 78 -5.37 -1.52 -11.32
C TYR A 78 -4.17 -1.76 -10.41
N SER A 79 -3.91 -3.02 -10.13
CA SER A 79 -2.72 -3.51 -9.43
C SER A 79 -2.05 -4.61 -10.25
N LEU A 80 -0.74 -4.50 -10.39
CA LEU A 80 0.12 -5.52 -10.99
C LEU A 80 0.98 -6.16 -9.92
N GLY A 81 0.68 -7.42 -9.62
CA GLY A 81 1.50 -8.27 -8.77
C GLY A 81 2.57 -9.02 -9.55
N THR A 82 3.25 -9.93 -8.86
CA THR A 82 4.22 -10.86 -9.45
C THR A 82 3.57 -12.23 -9.65
N ALA A 83 4.03 -12.95 -10.67
CA ALA A 83 3.74 -14.37 -10.83
C ALA A 83 5.06 -15.13 -11.00
N LYS A 84 5.01 -16.46 -10.86
CA LYS A 84 6.19 -17.32 -11.04
C LYS A 84 6.58 -17.35 -12.52
N ASN A 85 7.82 -16.96 -12.79
CA ASN A 85 8.48 -17.01 -14.09
C ASN A 85 9.77 -17.83 -13.90
N ALA A 86 9.69 -19.15 -14.11
CA ALA A 86 10.80 -20.07 -13.84
C ALA A 86 11.70 -20.30 -15.07
N GLU A 87 11.12 -20.19 -16.27
CA GLU A 87 11.84 -20.39 -17.53
C GLU A 87 12.57 -19.11 -17.94
N TYR A 88 13.89 -19.19 -18.12
CA TYR A 88 14.72 -18.06 -18.53
C TYR A 88 14.70 -17.85 -20.05
N ALA A 89 14.81 -18.93 -20.82
CA ALA A 89 14.75 -18.96 -22.28
C ALA A 89 13.27 -19.01 -22.73
N THR A 90 12.58 -17.89 -22.61
CA THR A 90 11.16 -17.76 -22.97
C THR A 90 10.88 -16.39 -23.55
N THR A 91 9.80 -16.28 -24.32
CA THR A 91 9.25 -14.99 -24.77
C THR A 91 8.12 -14.51 -23.86
N LYS A 92 7.73 -15.33 -22.87
CA LYS A 92 6.52 -15.15 -22.08
C LYS A 92 6.83 -14.56 -20.71
N TYR A 93 6.13 -13.50 -20.36
CA TYR A 93 6.15 -12.88 -19.04
C TYR A 93 4.79 -13.03 -18.35
N ARG A 94 4.79 -13.65 -17.17
CA ARG A 94 3.59 -13.83 -16.36
C ARG A 94 3.53 -12.83 -15.22
N TYR A 95 2.35 -12.27 -15.00
CA TYR A 95 2.06 -11.37 -13.90
C TYR A 95 0.64 -11.62 -13.39
N THR A 96 0.35 -11.13 -12.18
CA THR A 96 -1.04 -11.10 -11.70
C THR A 96 -1.61 -9.72 -11.91
N TYR A 97 -2.79 -9.69 -12.50
CA TYR A 97 -3.56 -8.49 -12.74
C TYR A 97 -4.79 -8.53 -11.85
N SER A 98 -5.08 -7.44 -11.16
CA SER A 98 -6.37 -7.29 -10.48
C SER A 98 -6.72 -5.81 -10.44
N SER A 99 -7.99 -5.51 -10.36
CA SER A 99 -8.47 -4.18 -10.05
C SER A 99 -9.61 -4.27 -9.03
N MET A 100 -10.28 -3.16 -8.76
CA MET A 100 -11.44 -3.16 -7.86
C MET A 100 -12.59 -4.03 -8.38
N THR A 101 -12.74 -4.16 -9.69
CA THR A 101 -13.87 -4.89 -10.31
C THR A 101 -13.40 -6.04 -11.19
N THR A 102 -12.12 -6.07 -11.56
CA THR A 102 -11.53 -7.22 -12.21
C THR A 102 -10.87 -8.06 -11.13
N PRO A 103 -11.34 -9.28 -10.91
CA PRO A 103 -10.74 -10.15 -9.94
C PRO A 103 -9.29 -10.44 -10.26
N LYS A 104 -8.60 -11.05 -9.29
CA LYS A 104 -7.23 -11.47 -9.53
C LYS A 104 -7.16 -12.49 -10.66
N GLN A 105 -6.58 -12.04 -11.77
CA GLN A 105 -6.24 -12.82 -12.94
C GLN A 105 -4.75 -13.13 -12.94
N THR A 106 -4.38 -14.28 -13.49
CA THR A 106 -3.01 -14.56 -13.91
C THR A 106 -2.95 -14.36 -15.41
N VAL A 107 -2.12 -13.41 -15.86
CA VAL A 107 -2.01 -13.00 -17.25
C VAL A 107 -0.61 -13.31 -17.75
N GLU A 108 -0.53 -13.82 -18.97
CA GLU A 108 0.70 -14.04 -19.71
C GLU A 108 0.79 -13.03 -20.84
N TYR A 109 1.93 -12.36 -20.94
CA TYR A 109 2.28 -11.46 -22.03
C TYR A 109 3.37 -12.12 -22.88
N ASP A 110 3.19 -12.14 -24.19
CA ASP A 110 4.21 -12.61 -25.12
C ASP A 110 4.95 -11.41 -25.73
N PHE A 111 6.26 -11.38 -25.51
CA PHE A 111 7.17 -10.34 -25.98
C PHE A 111 7.24 -10.25 -27.51
N ILE A 112 7.11 -11.37 -28.23
CA ILE A 112 7.25 -11.37 -29.69
C ILE A 112 5.97 -10.85 -30.36
N SER A 113 4.81 -11.37 -29.93
CA SER A 113 3.53 -10.99 -30.54
C SER A 113 2.90 -9.73 -29.94
N ASN A 114 3.40 -9.24 -28.80
CA ASN A 114 2.83 -8.16 -27.98
C ASN A 114 1.37 -8.42 -27.55
N LYS A 115 0.98 -9.69 -27.44
CA LYS A 115 -0.38 -10.11 -27.03
C LYS A 115 -0.40 -10.61 -25.60
N THR A 116 -1.57 -10.48 -24.97
CA THR A 116 -1.85 -11.02 -23.64
C THR A 116 -2.85 -12.17 -23.71
N ALA A 117 -2.69 -13.15 -22.81
CA ALA A 117 -3.63 -14.24 -22.58
C ALA A 117 -3.92 -14.38 -21.09
N ILE A 118 -5.20 -14.50 -20.73
CA ILE A 118 -5.62 -14.79 -19.35
C ILE A 118 -5.48 -16.30 -19.13
N LEU A 119 -4.66 -16.70 -18.16
CA LEU A 119 -4.44 -18.10 -17.81
C LEU A 119 -5.38 -18.58 -16.69
N LYS A 120 -5.79 -17.66 -15.81
CA LYS A 120 -6.67 -17.94 -14.69
C LYS A 120 -7.43 -16.68 -14.30
N GLU A 121 -8.71 -16.83 -13.99
CA GLU A 121 -9.59 -15.78 -13.48
C GLU A 121 -10.49 -16.35 -12.37
N THR A 122 -10.82 -15.52 -11.37
CA THR A 122 -11.77 -15.86 -10.30
C THR A 122 -12.90 -14.84 -10.28
N PRO A 123 -14.06 -15.04 -10.92
CA PRO A 123 -15.09 -14.00 -11.08
C PRO A 123 -15.57 -13.34 -9.76
N VAL A 124 -15.74 -12.00 -9.77
CA VAL A 124 -16.34 -11.20 -8.66
C VAL A 124 -17.31 -10.17 -9.26
N PRO A 125 -18.57 -10.55 -9.56
CA PRO A 125 -19.55 -9.66 -10.18
C PRO A 125 -20.14 -8.61 -9.20
N HIS A 126 -20.83 -7.59 -9.75
CA HIS A 126 -21.69 -6.60 -9.06
C HIS A 126 -21.06 -5.34 -8.43
N TYR A 127 -19.77 -5.08 -8.60
CA TYR A 127 -19.10 -3.90 -8.03
C TYR A 127 -18.82 -2.80 -9.08
N ASP A 128 -18.82 -1.54 -8.64
CA ASP A 128 -18.31 -0.38 -9.37
C ASP A 128 -17.13 0.28 -8.63
N ARG A 129 -16.51 1.26 -9.28
CA ARG A 129 -15.37 2.00 -8.75
C ARG A 129 -15.32 3.44 -9.20
N GLU A 130 -14.62 4.24 -8.41
CA GLU A 130 -14.25 5.61 -8.77
C GLU A 130 -12.91 5.99 -8.13
N ARG A 131 -12.24 6.97 -8.72
CA ARG A 131 -11.08 7.64 -8.12
C ARG A 131 -11.57 8.96 -7.56
N VAL A 132 -11.30 9.16 -6.29
CA VAL A 132 -11.62 10.40 -5.57
C VAL A 132 -10.30 11.05 -5.19
N GLU A 133 -10.20 12.37 -5.27
CA GLU A 133 -8.98 13.09 -4.92
C GLU A 133 -9.28 14.08 -3.80
N ALA A 134 -8.64 13.86 -2.64
CA ALA A 134 -8.64 14.80 -1.54
C ALA A 134 -7.48 15.79 -1.68
N THR A 135 -7.61 16.94 -1.03
CA THR A 135 -6.56 17.95 -0.94
C THR A 135 -6.11 18.05 0.50
N ALA A 136 -4.82 17.80 0.75
CA ALA A 136 -4.20 17.99 2.06
C ALA A 136 -4.13 19.47 2.42
N SER A 137 -3.87 19.77 3.70
CA SER A 137 -3.72 21.14 4.20
C SER A 137 -2.55 21.90 3.55
N ASP A 138 -1.54 21.19 3.04
CA ASP A 138 -0.40 21.76 2.31
C ASP A 138 -0.66 21.92 0.80
N GLY A 139 -1.89 21.64 0.34
CA GLY A 139 -2.29 21.67 -1.07
C GLY A 139 -1.97 20.40 -1.86
N THR A 140 -1.37 19.38 -1.24
CA THR A 140 -1.05 18.12 -1.91
C THR A 140 -2.32 17.35 -2.26
N THR A 141 -2.47 16.96 -3.54
CA THR A 141 -3.54 16.06 -3.97
C THR A 141 -3.25 14.61 -3.57
N ILE A 142 -4.21 13.97 -2.91
CA ILE A 142 -4.18 12.59 -2.42
C ILE A 142 -5.31 11.80 -3.09
N PRO A 143 -5.00 10.85 -3.99
CA PRO A 143 -6.00 10.03 -4.64
C PRO A 143 -6.33 8.80 -3.81
N MET A 144 -7.63 8.55 -3.72
CA MET A 144 -8.27 7.41 -3.11
C MET A 144 -8.87 6.54 -4.21
N SER A 145 -8.85 5.23 -4.00
CA SER A 145 -9.61 4.27 -4.81
C SER A 145 -10.83 3.84 -4.01
N VAL A 146 -12.01 4.01 -4.58
CA VAL A 146 -13.29 3.68 -3.94
C VAL A 146 -13.93 2.52 -4.70
N ILE A 147 -14.52 1.58 -3.95
CA ILE A 147 -15.29 0.45 -4.47
C ILE A 147 -16.62 0.36 -3.73
N TYR A 148 -17.68 0.02 -4.44
CA TYR A 148 -18.99 -0.21 -3.87
C TYR A 148 -19.79 -1.19 -4.72
N ARG A 149 -20.80 -1.81 -4.12
CA ARG A 149 -21.80 -2.58 -4.85
C ARG A 149 -22.70 -1.64 -5.66
N LYS A 150 -22.82 -1.89 -6.97
CA LYS A 150 -23.61 -1.07 -7.90
C LYS A 150 -25.05 -0.91 -7.43
N ASP A 151 -25.64 -2.00 -6.97
CA ASP A 151 -27.04 -2.10 -6.55
C ASP A 151 -27.32 -1.54 -5.14
N LYS A 152 -26.27 -1.13 -4.40
CA LYS A 152 -26.37 -0.67 -3.01
C LYS A 152 -25.81 0.74 -2.79
N LYS A 153 -25.42 1.45 -3.86
CA LYS A 153 -25.02 2.86 -3.77
C LYS A 153 -26.26 3.68 -3.39
N LYS A 154 -26.22 4.34 -2.23
CA LYS A 154 -27.26 5.29 -1.85
C LYS A 154 -27.28 6.50 -2.80
N ALA A 155 -28.43 7.17 -2.87
CA ALA A 155 -28.57 8.39 -3.63
C ALA A 155 -27.60 9.48 -3.13
N GLU A 156 -27.21 10.38 -4.03
CA GLU A 156 -26.31 11.48 -3.71
C GLU A 156 -26.83 12.29 -2.50
N GLY A 157 -25.93 12.59 -1.56
CA GLY A 157 -26.26 13.30 -0.32
C GLY A 157 -26.78 12.40 0.82
N GLN A 158 -27.02 11.11 0.60
CA GLN A 158 -27.30 10.16 1.67
C GLN A 158 -26.02 9.46 2.16
N PRO A 159 -25.65 9.55 3.45
CA PRO A 159 -24.45 8.93 3.98
C PRO A 159 -24.41 7.41 3.75
N GLN A 160 -23.38 6.95 3.04
CA GLN A 160 -23.09 5.53 2.84
C GLN A 160 -22.22 5.02 3.99
N ALA A 161 -22.49 3.78 4.44
CA ALA A 161 -21.54 3.08 5.31
C ALA A 161 -20.22 2.88 4.56
N LEU A 162 -19.13 3.39 5.12
CA LEU A 162 -17.82 3.44 4.47
C LEU A 162 -16.73 2.89 5.39
N HIS A 163 -15.81 2.13 4.80
CA HIS A 163 -14.63 1.63 5.48
C HIS A 163 -13.37 2.18 4.80
N LEU A 164 -12.58 2.96 5.54
CA LEU A 164 -11.37 3.63 5.06
C LEU A 164 -10.13 2.91 5.59
N TYR A 165 -9.45 2.16 4.72
CA TYR A 165 -8.19 1.51 5.06
C TYR A 165 -7.00 2.45 4.85
N GLY A 166 -5.89 2.31 5.58
CA GLY A 166 -4.64 3.05 5.39
C GLY A 166 -3.38 2.30 5.83
N TYR A 167 -2.22 2.67 5.29
CA TYR A 167 -0.92 2.13 5.73
C TYR A 167 0.18 3.18 5.85
N GLY A 168 0.68 3.66 4.71
CA GLY A 168 1.48 4.87 4.64
C GLY A 168 2.93 4.82 5.14
N SER A 169 3.62 3.68 5.07
CA SER A 169 5.05 3.59 5.41
C SER A 169 5.81 2.63 4.50
N TYR A 170 7.15 2.71 4.52
CA TYR A 170 8.08 1.81 3.82
C TYR A 170 7.90 1.72 2.31
N GLU A 171 7.38 2.79 1.70
CA GLU A 171 6.98 2.78 0.29
C GLU A 171 5.94 1.71 -0.08
N ALA A 172 5.33 1.07 0.91
CA ALA A 172 4.37 0.01 0.71
C ALA A 172 3.14 0.59 0.02
N SER A 173 2.78 -0.01 -1.10
CA SER A 173 1.58 0.34 -1.85
C SER A 173 0.67 -0.85 -1.88
N PHE A 174 -0.50 -0.69 -1.27
CA PHE A 174 -1.58 -1.64 -1.38
C PHE A 174 -2.43 -1.21 -2.58
N GLY A 175 -2.49 -2.06 -3.61
CA GLY A 175 -3.53 -1.91 -4.62
C GLY A 175 -4.88 -1.97 -3.93
N ALA A 176 -5.84 -1.17 -4.40
CA ALA A 176 -7.23 -1.18 -3.91
C ALA A 176 -7.51 -0.67 -2.48
N SER A 177 -6.53 -0.24 -1.69
CA SER A 177 -6.76 0.27 -0.34
C SER A 177 -5.69 1.30 0.03
N PHE A 178 -6.05 2.58 -0.07
CA PHE A 178 -5.32 3.82 0.28
C PHE A 178 -3.81 3.95 0.02
N LEU A 179 -3.44 5.14 -0.45
CA LEU A 179 -2.26 5.39 -1.26
C LEU A 179 -1.24 6.26 -0.50
N ILE A 180 0.04 5.84 -0.46
CA ILE A 180 1.14 6.80 -0.53
C ILE A 180 1.70 6.81 -1.95
N LEU A 181 1.59 7.98 -2.54
CA LEU A 181 1.89 8.31 -3.92
C LEU A 181 3.38 8.56 -4.13
N SER A 182 4.04 7.74 -4.95
CA SER A 182 5.42 7.99 -5.43
C SER A 182 6.51 8.02 -4.35
N ARG A 183 7.75 7.70 -4.74
CA ARG A 183 8.92 7.81 -3.85
C ARG A 183 9.08 9.22 -3.30
N ARG A 184 8.78 10.24 -4.11
CA ARG A 184 8.93 11.65 -3.70
C ARG A 184 7.99 12.03 -2.57
N LYS A 185 6.72 11.61 -2.58
CA LYS A 185 5.81 11.90 -1.46
C LYS A 185 6.02 10.97 -0.26
N TYR A 186 6.55 9.75 -0.48
CA TYR A 186 7.03 8.93 0.63
C TYR A 186 8.21 9.57 1.37
N GLU A 187 9.28 9.99 0.67
CA GLU A 187 10.42 10.65 1.31
C GLU A 187 10.00 11.97 1.96
N ALA A 188 9.00 12.66 1.40
CA ALA A 188 8.40 13.85 1.99
C ALA A 188 7.52 13.57 3.23
N ALA A 189 7.17 12.32 3.52
CA ALA A 189 6.34 11.91 4.66
C ALA A 189 7.08 10.92 5.58
N LYS A 190 8.39 11.15 5.78
CA LYS A 190 9.33 10.27 6.48
C LYS A 190 10.15 11.06 7.49
N TYR A 191 10.69 10.42 8.52
CA TYR A 191 11.48 11.10 9.55
C TYR A 191 10.71 12.26 10.21
N LEU A 192 11.25 13.50 10.13
CA LEU A 192 10.70 14.71 10.75
C LEU A 192 9.52 15.32 9.97
N THR A 193 9.02 14.63 8.96
CA THR A 193 7.78 14.97 8.26
C THR A 193 6.76 13.83 8.32
N LYS A 194 6.95 12.85 9.21
CA LYS A 194 6.05 11.69 9.30
C LYS A 194 4.60 12.06 9.60
N MET A 195 4.39 13.20 10.27
CA MET A 195 3.06 13.76 10.51
C MET A 195 2.20 13.90 9.25
N THR A 196 2.83 14.17 8.10
CA THR A 196 2.14 14.26 6.80
C THR A 196 1.32 13.00 6.49
N THR A 197 1.81 11.81 6.88
CA THR A 197 1.06 10.56 6.67
C THR A 197 -0.29 10.57 7.39
N PHE A 198 -0.35 11.10 8.61
CA PHE A 198 -1.57 11.13 9.42
C PHE A 198 -2.52 12.23 8.96
N THR A 199 -1.99 13.41 8.65
CA THR A 199 -2.80 14.54 8.15
C THR A 199 -3.39 14.24 6.78
N ASP A 200 -2.65 13.54 5.91
CA ASP A 200 -3.16 13.10 4.60
C ASP A 200 -4.34 12.13 4.76
N PHE A 201 -4.25 11.20 5.71
CA PHE A 201 -5.34 10.27 6.01
C PHE A 201 -6.58 10.97 6.56
N ILE A 202 -6.39 11.95 7.45
CA ILE A 202 -7.47 12.78 7.99
C ILE A 202 -8.12 13.61 6.86
N ALA A 203 -7.32 14.27 6.01
CA ALA A 203 -7.84 15.04 4.88
C ALA A 203 -8.70 14.19 3.92
N CYS A 204 -8.34 12.91 3.76
CA CYS A 204 -9.14 11.97 2.99
C CYS A 204 -10.48 11.63 3.64
N ALA A 205 -10.50 11.37 4.96
CA ALA A 205 -11.74 11.18 5.71
C ALA A 205 -12.63 12.44 5.67
N GLU A 206 -12.05 13.62 5.92
CA GLU A 206 -12.77 14.90 5.87
C GLU A 206 -13.35 15.18 4.48
N HIS A 207 -12.59 14.90 3.42
CA HIS A 207 -13.08 15.04 2.04
C HIS A 207 -14.31 14.14 1.77
N LEU A 208 -14.27 12.88 2.20
CA LEU A 208 -15.40 11.94 2.02
C LEU A 208 -16.66 12.36 2.80
N VAL A 209 -16.47 13.02 3.95
CA VAL A 209 -17.58 13.60 4.73
C VAL A 209 -18.11 14.88 4.06
N ALA A 210 -17.22 15.79 3.66
CA ALA A 210 -17.57 17.06 3.05
C ALA A 210 -18.31 16.89 1.70
N THR A 211 -17.90 15.89 0.92
CA THR A 211 -18.55 15.50 -0.34
C THR A 211 -19.81 14.65 -0.14
N LYS A 212 -20.23 14.43 1.12
CA LYS A 212 -21.43 13.67 1.50
C LYS A 212 -21.44 12.22 1.01
N VAL A 213 -20.28 11.64 0.71
CA VAL A 213 -20.14 10.21 0.42
C VAL A 213 -20.49 9.40 1.68
N THR A 214 -20.11 9.90 2.85
CA THR A 214 -20.40 9.30 4.15
C THR A 214 -20.59 10.38 5.22
N SER A 215 -20.71 9.98 6.49
CA SER A 215 -20.70 10.87 7.65
C SER A 215 -19.81 10.26 8.74
N PRO A 216 -19.38 11.04 9.76
CA PRO A 216 -18.56 10.50 10.85
C PRO A 216 -19.18 9.27 11.53
N SER A 217 -20.51 9.25 11.69
CA SER A 217 -21.26 8.12 12.25
C SER A 217 -21.42 6.90 11.33
N HIS A 218 -21.04 7.01 10.05
CA HIS A 218 -21.11 5.93 9.05
C HIS A 218 -19.74 5.57 8.48
N MET A 219 -18.65 6.04 9.10
CA MET A 219 -17.28 5.76 8.68
C MET A 219 -16.58 4.90 9.72
N THR A 220 -15.85 3.89 9.26
CA THR A 220 -14.85 3.17 10.05
C THR A 220 -13.49 3.27 9.37
N CYS A 221 -12.41 3.08 10.12
CA CYS A 221 -11.06 3.03 9.57
C CYS A 221 -10.25 1.83 10.08
N GLU A 222 -9.30 1.36 9.27
CA GLU A 222 -8.43 0.23 9.59
C GLU A 222 -7.01 0.45 9.06
N GLY A 223 -6.03 -0.08 9.79
CA GLY A 223 -4.67 -0.21 9.33
C GLY A 223 -3.94 -1.28 10.15
N VAL A 224 -3.09 -2.06 9.48
CA VAL A 224 -2.32 -3.16 10.11
C VAL A 224 -0.83 -2.84 10.13
N SER A 225 -0.10 -3.34 11.14
CA SER A 225 1.33 -3.09 11.33
C SER A 225 1.64 -1.58 11.39
N ALA A 226 2.40 -0.99 10.46
CA ALA A 226 2.59 0.47 10.43
C ALA A 226 1.30 1.25 10.11
N GLY A 227 0.31 0.62 9.46
CA GLY A 227 -1.03 1.17 9.38
C GLY A 227 -1.75 1.21 10.74
N GLY A 228 -1.38 0.35 11.69
CA GLY A 228 -1.87 0.44 13.06
C GLY A 228 -1.38 1.71 13.75
N LEU A 229 -0.14 2.13 13.47
CA LEU A 229 0.39 3.43 13.88
C LEU A 229 -0.37 4.58 13.21
N LEU A 230 -0.72 4.45 11.92
CA LEU A 230 -1.55 5.44 11.23
C LEU A 230 -2.89 5.64 11.94
N ILE A 231 -3.65 4.57 12.18
CA ILE A 231 -4.94 4.68 12.87
C ILE A 231 -4.78 5.15 14.31
N GLY A 232 -3.77 4.62 15.01
CA GLY A 232 -3.42 5.01 16.36
C GLY A 232 -3.19 6.51 16.46
N ALA A 233 -2.25 7.06 15.68
CA ALA A 233 -1.87 8.47 15.70
C ALA A 233 -2.97 9.41 15.17
N SER A 234 -3.76 8.98 14.17
CA SER A 234 -4.93 9.73 13.71
C SER A 234 -6.06 9.77 14.75
N GLY A 235 -6.05 8.85 15.73
CA GLY A 235 -7.05 8.75 16.80
C GLY A 235 -6.58 9.25 18.17
N LEU A 236 -5.30 9.06 18.58
CA LEU A 236 -4.70 9.39 19.89
C LEU A 236 -3.15 9.21 19.93
N VAL A 237 -2.45 9.95 20.81
CA VAL A 237 -0.97 10.03 20.92
C VAL A 237 -0.42 9.49 22.26
N TYR A 238 0.56 8.56 22.26
CA TYR A 238 1.92 8.57 22.89
C TYR A 238 2.58 7.16 22.97
N GLY A 239 3.82 6.92 22.49
CA GLY A 239 4.88 6.07 23.13
C GLY A 239 5.14 4.57 22.82
N GLY A 240 5.50 4.16 21.59
CA GLY A 240 5.89 2.77 21.24
C GLY A 240 7.38 2.59 20.92
N THR A 241 7.97 1.44 21.28
CA THR A 241 9.39 1.15 21.00
C THR A 241 9.60 0.74 19.54
N MET A 242 10.48 1.46 18.84
CA MET A 242 10.92 1.11 17.47
C MET A 242 12.31 0.48 17.50
N SER A 243 12.44 -0.72 16.96
CA SER A 243 13.74 -1.41 16.83
C SER A 243 14.68 -0.67 15.86
N CYS A 244 15.99 -0.89 16.01
CA CYS A 244 17.02 -0.24 15.20
C CYS A 244 16.86 -0.47 13.69
N TYR A 245 16.23 -1.57 13.28
CA TYR A 245 15.90 -1.88 11.89
C TYR A 245 15.03 -0.80 11.22
N HIS A 246 14.23 -0.08 12.00
CA HIS A 246 13.28 0.91 11.51
C HIS A 246 13.74 2.37 11.70
N TRP A 247 14.93 2.62 12.26
CA TRP A 247 15.44 3.99 12.39
C TRP A 247 15.61 4.68 11.03
N ALA A 248 15.88 3.90 9.99
CA ALA A 248 15.94 4.39 8.62
C ALA A 248 14.55 4.79 8.05
N GLU A 249 13.45 4.55 8.77
CA GLU A 249 12.09 5.00 8.42
C GLU A 249 11.64 6.18 9.31
N TRP A 250 11.76 6.01 10.62
CA TRP A 250 11.13 6.91 11.60
C TRP A 250 12.11 7.92 12.21
N GLY A 251 13.41 7.62 12.13
CA GLY A 251 14.45 8.27 12.94
C GLY A 251 14.82 7.44 14.17
N ASN A 252 15.99 7.76 14.75
CA ASN A 252 16.48 7.10 15.95
C ASN A 252 15.99 7.86 17.20
N PRO A 253 15.09 7.30 18.02
CA PRO A 253 14.55 7.99 19.19
C PRO A 253 15.58 8.27 20.29
N ASN A 254 16.80 7.73 20.19
CA ASN A 254 17.91 8.08 21.09
C ASN A 254 18.56 9.43 20.73
N GLU A 255 18.22 10.02 19.59
CA GLU A 255 18.65 11.38 19.21
C GLU A 255 17.54 12.38 19.56
N LEU A 256 17.87 13.46 20.28
CA LEU A 256 16.89 14.42 20.82
C LEU A 256 15.92 14.97 19.76
N LYS A 257 16.40 15.27 18.55
CA LYS A 257 15.55 15.78 17.45
C LYS A 257 14.44 14.79 17.07
N TYR A 258 14.74 13.50 17.02
CA TYR A 258 13.77 12.47 16.66
C TYR A 258 12.92 12.10 17.87
N PHE A 259 13.49 12.08 19.07
CA PHE A 259 12.75 11.89 20.30
C PHE A 259 11.60 12.90 20.41
N THR A 260 11.91 14.21 20.40
CA THR A 260 10.92 15.29 20.53
C THR A 260 9.88 15.25 19.42
N TYR A 261 10.27 14.91 18.20
CA TYR A 261 9.34 14.81 17.08
C TYR A 261 8.43 13.58 17.18
N MET A 262 8.98 12.40 17.50
CA MET A 262 8.24 11.15 17.62
C MET A 262 7.21 11.19 18.77
N LEU A 263 7.52 11.91 19.85
CA LEU A 263 6.58 12.14 20.94
C LEU A 263 5.27 12.78 20.46
N GLN A 264 5.26 13.54 19.37
CA GLN A 264 4.04 14.19 18.87
C GLN A 264 2.99 13.21 18.31
N TYR A 265 3.37 11.98 17.94
CA TYR A 265 2.47 11.05 17.23
C TYR A 265 2.61 9.57 17.61
N SER A 266 3.67 9.18 18.31
CA SER A 266 3.90 7.78 18.70
C SER A 266 2.71 7.28 19.51
N PRO A 267 2.18 6.05 19.38
CA PRO A 267 1.19 5.43 20.28
C PRO A 267 1.85 4.33 21.14
N PHE A 268 1.27 3.99 22.30
CA PHE A 268 1.89 3.06 23.26
C PHE A 268 1.98 1.64 22.68
N HIS A 269 2.77 0.77 23.32
CA HIS A 269 2.61 -0.68 23.13
C HIS A 269 1.12 -1.07 23.23
N LEU A 270 0.62 -1.90 22.31
CA LEU A 270 -0.82 -2.13 22.12
C LEU A 270 -1.59 -2.44 23.42
N CYS A 271 -1.06 -3.30 24.30
CA CYS A 271 -1.70 -3.62 25.59
C CYS A 271 -1.84 -2.37 26.48
N VAL A 272 -0.79 -1.55 26.54
CA VAL A 272 -0.75 -0.30 27.31
C VAL A 272 -1.67 0.74 26.68
N GLN A 273 -1.71 0.81 25.35
CA GLN A 273 -2.61 1.71 24.62
C GLN A 273 -4.07 1.38 24.93
N VAL A 274 -4.46 0.11 24.84
CA VAL A 274 -5.82 -0.33 25.18
C VAL A 274 -6.17 -0.01 26.62
N ALA A 275 -5.29 -0.31 27.58
CA ALA A 275 -5.53 -0.01 28.99
C ALA A 275 -5.76 1.48 29.22
N LYS A 276 -4.86 2.33 28.70
CA LYS A 276 -4.99 3.79 28.81
C LYS A 276 -6.23 4.33 28.11
N LEU A 277 -6.61 3.79 26.96
CA LEU A 277 -7.84 4.20 26.28
C LEU A 277 -9.07 3.89 27.12
N ARG A 278 -9.12 2.71 27.76
CA ARG A 278 -10.23 2.36 28.66
C ARG A 278 -10.28 3.27 29.89
N ASP A 279 -9.12 3.67 30.41
CA ASP A 279 -9.03 4.51 31.61
C ASP A 279 -9.30 6.00 31.33
N LEU A 280 -8.88 6.52 30.18
CA LEU A 280 -8.88 7.96 29.88
C LEU A 280 -10.02 8.41 28.96
N LYS A 281 -10.66 7.51 28.21
CA LYS A 281 -11.75 7.89 27.32
C LYS A 281 -12.95 8.41 28.11
N THR A 282 -13.64 9.40 27.56
CA THR A 282 -14.83 10.02 28.19
C THR A 282 -16.14 9.48 27.62
N ASP A 283 -16.08 8.76 26.50
CA ASP A 283 -17.23 8.13 25.87
C ASP A 283 -17.48 6.71 26.42
N ASN A 284 -18.63 6.13 26.04
CA ASN A 284 -19.03 4.77 26.44
C ASN A 284 -18.77 3.72 25.36
N ASN A 285 -17.99 4.02 24.32
CA ASN A 285 -17.69 3.06 23.26
C ASN A 285 -16.81 1.92 23.79
N GLN A 286 -16.95 0.76 23.15
CA GLN A 286 -16.18 -0.43 23.51
C GLN A 286 -14.76 -0.33 22.93
N VAL A 287 -13.77 -0.71 23.74
CA VAL A 287 -12.38 -0.92 23.30
C VAL A 287 -12.04 -2.38 23.51
N LEU A 288 -12.04 -3.16 22.43
CA LEU A 288 -11.75 -4.60 22.46
C LEU A 288 -10.26 -4.85 22.20
N PHE A 289 -9.69 -5.82 22.91
CA PHE A 289 -8.32 -6.26 22.69
C PHE A 289 -8.30 -7.77 22.55
N LYS A 290 -8.13 -8.22 21.31
CA LYS A 290 -8.07 -9.63 20.94
C LYS A 290 -6.62 -9.98 20.67
N ILE A 291 -6.11 -10.98 21.38
CA ILE A 291 -4.75 -11.49 21.20
C ILE A 291 -4.88 -12.89 20.63
N ASP A 292 -4.17 -13.16 19.54
CA ASP A 292 -3.89 -14.51 19.08
C ASP A 292 -2.57 -14.95 19.74
N LEU A 293 -2.66 -15.89 20.69
CA LEU A 293 -1.49 -16.37 21.44
C LEU A 293 -0.67 -17.41 20.65
N ASP A 294 -1.26 -18.00 19.61
CA ASP A 294 -0.64 -19.03 18.77
C ASP A 294 -0.03 -18.42 17.50
N GLY A 295 -0.39 -17.17 17.19
CA GLY A 295 -0.03 -16.45 15.98
C GLY A 295 1.21 -15.55 16.08
N GLY A 296 2.06 -15.57 15.05
CA GLY A 296 3.09 -14.55 14.82
C GLY A 296 2.56 -13.28 14.11
N HIS A 297 3.47 -12.36 13.73
CA HIS A 297 3.13 -11.06 13.12
C HIS A 297 2.15 -11.15 11.93
N CYS A 298 2.26 -12.21 11.14
CA CYS A 298 1.42 -12.45 9.96
C CYS A 298 0.42 -13.60 10.16
N ALA A 299 0.08 -13.98 11.38
CA ALA A 299 -0.89 -15.06 11.64
C ALA A 299 -2.27 -14.78 11.01
N HIS A 300 -2.70 -13.52 11.05
CA HIS A 300 -3.86 -13.00 10.34
C HIS A 300 -3.69 -12.94 8.81
N LEU A 301 -2.54 -13.35 8.25
CA LEU A 301 -2.28 -13.53 6.82
C LEU A 301 -1.85 -14.97 6.51
N ASN A 302 -1.79 -15.85 7.51
CA ASN A 302 -1.11 -17.13 7.43
C ASN A 302 -1.92 -18.11 6.58
N VAL A 303 -1.30 -18.50 5.47
CA VAL A 303 -1.89 -19.36 4.43
C VAL A 303 -1.91 -20.84 4.84
N ASN A 304 -1.25 -21.20 5.95
CA ASN A 304 -1.13 -22.59 6.40
C ASN A 304 -2.40 -23.11 7.09
N ASP A 305 -3.20 -22.24 7.73
CA ASP A 305 -4.54 -22.56 8.20
C ASP A 305 -5.55 -21.50 7.72
N ARG A 306 -6.13 -21.78 6.55
CA ARG A 306 -7.13 -20.93 5.93
C ARG A 306 -8.39 -20.72 6.79
N TYR A 307 -8.74 -21.68 7.66
CA TYR A 307 -9.96 -21.58 8.46
C TYR A 307 -9.74 -20.65 9.65
N HIS A 308 -8.59 -20.74 10.32
CA HIS A 308 -8.19 -19.78 11.34
C HIS A 308 -8.16 -18.36 10.77
N PHE A 309 -7.52 -18.16 9.62
CA PHE A 309 -7.53 -16.87 8.91
C PHE A 309 -8.95 -16.32 8.67
N LEU A 310 -9.85 -17.16 8.14
CA LEU A 310 -11.24 -16.74 7.88
C LEU A 310 -11.99 -16.41 9.18
N LYS A 311 -11.73 -17.15 10.26
CA LYS A 311 -12.31 -16.89 11.58
C LYS A 311 -11.85 -15.54 12.14
N GLU A 312 -10.55 -15.27 12.08
CA GLU A 312 -9.96 -13.98 12.49
C GLU A 312 -10.57 -12.81 11.71
N LYS A 313 -10.67 -12.95 10.38
CA LYS A 313 -11.27 -11.93 9.52
C LYS A 313 -12.76 -11.72 9.82
N THR A 314 -13.49 -12.80 10.13
CA THR A 314 -14.93 -12.73 10.43
C THR A 314 -15.18 -11.92 11.70
N VAL A 315 -14.36 -12.09 12.75
CA VAL A 315 -14.52 -11.33 14.00
C VAL A 315 -14.39 -9.82 13.74
N ASN A 316 -13.38 -9.40 12.99
CA ASN A 316 -13.18 -7.97 12.67
C ASN A 316 -14.33 -7.42 11.82
N LEU A 317 -14.72 -8.14 10.76
CA LEU A 317 -15.81 -7.70 9.88
C LEU A 317 -17.15 -7.63 10.62
N SER A 318 -17.46 -8.61 11.46
CA SER A 318 -18.70 -8.62 12.26
C SER A 318 -18.75 -7.42 13.22
N PHE A 319 -17.64 -7.09 13.86
CA PHE A 319 -17.55 -5.90 14.71
C PHE A 319 -17.80 -4.62 13.91
N LEU A 320 -17.15 -4.46 12.75
CA LEU A 320 -17.35 -3.29 11.89
C LEU A 320 -18.81 -3.15 11.41
N LEU A 321 -19.42 -4.26 10.99
CA LEU A 321 -20.81 -4.27 10.52
C LEU A 321 -21.80 -3.95 11.63
N ASP A 322 -21.57 -4.43 12.85
CA ASP A 322 -22.37 -4.10 14.03
C ASP A 322 -22.27 -2.61 14.38
N GLN A 323 -21.06 -2.06 14.44
CA GLN A 323 -20.85 -0.63 14.75
C GLN A 323 -21.44 0.30 13.68
N LEU A 324 -21.39 -0.11 12.41
CA LEU A 324 -22.01 0.62 11.29
C LEU A 324 -23.53 0.39 11.18
N LYS A 325 -24.11 -0.47 12.03
CA LYS A 325 -25.53 -0.87 11.98
C LYS A 325 -25.96 -1.41 10.62
N CYS A 326 -25.06 -2.18 9.99
CA CYS A 326 -25.27 -2.79 8.67
C CYS A 326 -25.76 -4.24 8.74
N LEU A 327 -25.98 -4.77 9.94
CA LEU A 327 -26.56 -6.09 10.15
C LEU A 327 -28.10 -5.95 10.12
N GLU A 328 -28.76 -6.65 9.20
CA GLU A 328 -30.20 -6.90 9.30
C GLU A 328 -30.42 -7.74 10.57
N LYS A 329 -31.27 -7.26 11.47
CA LYS A 329 -31.70 -8.01 12.65
C LYS A 329 -32.82 -8.98 12.29
#